data_AF-A0A2N5UWG3-F1
#
_entry.id   AF-A0A2N5UWG3-F1
#
_cell.length_a   1.000
_cell.length_b   1.000
_cell.length_c   1.000
_cell.angle_alpha   90.00
_cell.angle_beta   90.00
_cell.angle_gamma   90.00
#
_symmetry.space_group_name_H-M   'P 1'
#
loop_
_entity.id
_entity.type
_entity.pdbx_description
1 polymer ?
#
loop_
_entity_poly.entity_id
_entity_poly.type
_entity_poly.pdbx_seq_one_letter_code
_entity_poly.pdbx_strand_id
1 'polypeptide(L)'
;MHALAPLKTSLTWNEKLKNLISRINSESEIVIRKSLKEFSNLLKKNPEKMKMLMAGNTFHPLVGNVVKALIGVTARCNDTSDEIKNIAFECLGTVGAVDPDRCEIMSGLASTTPSLGMLGPFSRLAA
;
A
#
# COMPACT_ATOMS: atom_id res chain seq x y z
N MET A 1 30.28 -21.30 -6.83
CA MET A 1 28.96 -21.93 -7.02
C MET A 1 27.94 -21.16 -6.21
N HIS A 2 27.24 -20.19 -6.82
CA HIS A 2 26.21 -19.41 -6.12
C HIS A 2 24.99 -20.30 -5.88
N ALA A 3 24.75 -20.64 -4.62
CA ALA A 3 23.57 -21.39 -4.20
C ALA A 3 22.31 -20.59 -4.52
N LEU A 4 21.58 -21.01 -5.55
CA LEU A 4 20.22 -20.57 -5.80
C LEU A 4 19.37 -21.11 -4.65
N ALA A 5 19.16 -20.28 -3.63
CA ALA A 5 18.25 -20.56 -2.53
C ALA A 5 16.89 -21.01 -3.09
N PRO A 6 16.20 -21.96 -2.45
CA PRO A 6 14.95 -22.51 -2.97
C PRO A 6 13.86 -21.42 -2.97
N LEU A 7 13.72 -20.71 -4.10
CA LEU A 7 12.73 -19.66 -4.34
C LEU A 7 11.32 -20.26 -4.58
N LYS A 8 10.87 -21.15 -3.69
CA LYS A 8 9.48 -21.61 -3.61
C LYS A 8 9.06 -21.71 -2.15
N THR A 9 9.28 -20.65 -1.38
CA THR A 9 8.44 -20.46 -0.20
C THR A 9 7.04 -20.11 -0.71
N SER A 10 6.02 -20.84 -0.25
CA SER A 10 4.63 -20.55 -0.57
C SER A 10 4.32 -19.15 -0.03
N LEU A 11 4.46 -18.12 -0.89
CA LEU A 11 4.24 -16.73 -0.51
C LEU A 11 2.88 -16.62 0.17
N THR A 12 2.88 -16.12 1.41
CA THR A 12 1.65 -15.84 2.14
C THR A 12 0.81 -14.85 1.35
N TRP A 13 -0.50 -14.87 1.58
CA TRP A 13 -1.44 -14.04 0.81
C TRP A 13 -1.07 -12.54 0.87
N ASN A 14 -0.61 -12.07 2.04
CA ASN A 14 -0.14 -10.70 2.24
C ASN A 14 1.12 -10.36 1.41
N GLU A 15 2.07 -11.29 1.31
CA GLU A 15 3.29 -11.09 0.52
C GLU A 15 3.00 -11.11 -0.98
N LYS A 16 2.07 -11.98 -1.43
CA LYS A 16 1.57 -11.94 -2.81
C LYS A 16 0.91 -10.60 -3.12
N LEU A 17 0.10 -10.09 -2.19
CA LEU A 17 -0.55 -8.79 -2.33
C LEU A 17 0.49 -7.65 -2.44
N LYS A 18 1.47 -7.59 -1.54
CA LYS A 18 2.57 -6.59 -1.60
C LYS A 18 3.31 -6.63 -2.94
N ASN A 19 3.67 -7.83 -3.40
CA ASN A 19 4.37 -8.00 -4.66
C ASN A 19 3.52 -7.52 -5.86
N LEU A 20 2.21 -7.79 -5.85
CA LEU A 20 1.29 -7.27 -6.86
C LEU A 20 1.19 -5.75 -6.83
N ILE A 21 1.08 -5.13 -5.65
CA ILE A 21 1.07 -3.66 -5.50
C ILE A 21 2.34 -3.03 -6.08
N SER A 22 3.50 -3.63 -5.81
CA SER A 22 4.78 -3.16 -6.37
C SER A 22 4.79 -3.22 -7.90
N ARG A 23 4.20 -4.26 -8.49
CA ARG A 23 4.13 -4.43 -9.95
C ARG A 23 3.07 -3.53 -10.60
N ILE A 24 1.97 -3.24 -9.91
CA ILE A 24 0.97 -2.25 -10.35
C ILE A 24 1.60 -0.84 -10.44
N ASN A 25 2.61 -0.55 -9.62
CA ASN A 25 3.38 0.70 -9.70
C ASN A 25 4.54 0.69 -10.69
N SER A 26 4.75 -0.39 -11.45
CA SER A 26 5.76 -0.41 -12.51
C SER A 26 5.37 0.50 -13.67
N GLU A 27 6.36 0.90 -14.48
CA GLU A 27 6.17 1.77 -15.64
C GLU A 27 5.69 1.01 -16.89
N SER A 28 5.79 -0.32 -16.87
CA SER A 28 5.40 -1.15 -18.01
C SER A 28 3.90 -1.47 -17.99
N GLU A 29 3.18 -0.99 -18.98
CA GLU A 29 1.74 -1.22 -19.15
C GLU A 29 1.37 -2.72 -19.15
N ILE A 30 2.19 -3.56 -19.77
CA ILE A 30 2.02 -5.02 -19.82
C ILE A 30 2.09 -5.61 -18.40
N VAL A 31 3.03 -5.14 -17.59
CA VAL A 31 3.21 -5.59 -16.19
C VAL A 31 2.04 -5.12 -15.33
N ILE A 32 1.61 -3.87 -15.49
CA ILE A 32 0.46 -3.31 -14.77
C ILE A 32 -0.80 -4.13 -15.09
N ARG A 33 -1.11 -4.31 -16.38
CA ARG A 33 -2.28 -5.06 -16.83
C ARG A 33 -2.28 -6.49 -16.30
N LYS A 34 -1.16 -7.20 -16.40
CA LYS A 34 -1.03 -8.56 -15.89
C LYS A 34 -1.22 -8.62 -14.38
N SER A 35 -0.64 -7.67 -13.65
CA SER A 35 -0.73 -7.60 -12.20
C SER A 35 -2.14 -7.26 -11.71
N LEU A 36 -2.86 -6.38 -12.41
CA LEU A 36 -4.27 -6.09 -12.13
C LEU A 36 -5.17 -7.31 -12.33
N LYS A 37 -4.95 -8.09 -13.41
CA LYS A 37 -5.69 -9.35 -13.61
C LYS A 37 -5.39 -10.38 -12.53
N GLU A 38 -4.12 -10.52 -12.13
CA GLU A 38 -3.76 -11.37 -11.01
C GLU A 38 -4.38 -10.89 -9.69
N PHE A 39 -4.42 -9.58 -9.47
CA PHE A 39 -5.02 -8.98 -8.29
C PHE A 39 -6.55 -9.23 -8.22
N SER A 40 -7.28 -8.97 -9.31
CA SER A 40 -8.71 -9.30 -9.41
C SER A 40 -8.97 -10.79 -9.13
N ASN A 41 -8.16 -11.68 -9.71
CA ASN A 41 -8.28 -13.12 -9.46
C ASN A 41 -7.97 -13.49 -7.99
N LEU A 42 -7.00 -12.82 -7.37
CA LEU A 42 -6.63 -13.05 -5.97
C LEU A 42 -7.73 -12.59 -5.00
N LEU A 43 -8.41 -11.48 -5.31
CA LEU A 43 -9.60 -11.01 -4.59
C LEU A 43 -10.77 -12.00 -4.76
N LYS A 44 -11.05 -12.44 -5.99
CA LYS A 44 -12.12 -13.42 -6.29
C LYS A 44 -11.89 -14.77 -5.61
N LYS A 45 -10.63 -15.23 -5.51
CA LYS A 45 -10.28 -16.50 -4.86
C LYS A 45 -10.37 -16.49 -3.33
N ASN A 46 -10.18 -15.35 -2.68
CA ASN A 46 -10.14 -15.26 -1.21
C ASN A 46 -10.79 -13.96 -0.71
N PRO A 47 -12.11 -13.75 -0.94
CA PRO A 47 -12.78 -12.50 -0.56
C PRO A 47 -12.75 -12.27 0.96
N GLU A 48 -12.76 -13.35 1.75
CA GLU A 48 -12.63 -13.32 3.21
C GLU A 48 -11.33 -12.70 3.71
N LYS A 49 -10.21 -12.89 3.00
CA LYS A 49 -8.91 -12.32 3.41
C LYS A 49 -8.85 -10.82 3.19
N MET A 50 -9.44 -10.35 2.09
CA MET A 50 -9.60 -8.92 1.87
C MET A 50 -10.52 -8.31 2.93
N LYS A 51 -11.66 -8.96 3.21
CA LYS A 51 -12.54 -8.55 4.30
C LYS A 51 -11.84 -8.55 5.65
N MET A 52 -10.97 -9.51 5.93
CA MET A 52 -10.18 -9.57 7.17
C MET A 52 -9.19 -8.41 7.29
N LEU A 53 -8.54 -7.99 6.19
CA LEU A 53 -7.70 -6.77 6.20
C LEU A 53 -8.50 -5.49 6.43
N MET A 54 -9.78 -5.51 6.05
CA MET A 54 -10.72 -4.41 6.27
C MET A 54 -11.52 -4.58 7.58
N ALA A 55 -11.37 -5.72 8.27
CA ALA A 55 -12.10 -6.03 9.49
C ALA A 55 -11.29 -5.56 10.69
N GLY A 56 -11.90 -4.71 11.49
CA GLY A 56 -11.27 -4.10 12.65
C GLY A 56 -11.64 -2.63 12.78
N ASN A 57 -11.15 -1.99 13.84
CA ASN A 57 -11.36 -0.56 14.06
C ASN A 57 -10.50 0.30 13.12
N THR A 58 -9.34 -0.23 12.69
CA THR A 58 -8.36 0.43 11.82
C THR A 58 -8.06 -0.45 10.63
N PHE A 59 -7.99 0.11 9.42
CA PHE A 59 -7.62 -0.61 8.22
C PHE A 59 -6.13 -0.95 8.20
N HIS A 60 -5.80 -2.16 7.73
CA HIS A 60 -4.41 -2.51 7.54
C HIS A 60 -3.78 -1.58 6.48
N PRO A 61 -2.54 -1.07 6.66
CA PRO A 61 -1.86 -0.17 5.71
C PRO A 61 -1.70 -0.75 4.29
N LEU A 62 -1.93 -2.05 4.13
CA LEU A 62 -1.93 -2.71 2.82
C LEU A 62 -3.13 -2.26 1.99
N VAL A 63 -4.30 -2.04 2.60
CA VAL A 63 -5.51 -1.58 1.91
C VAL A 63 -5.28 -0.18 1.33
N GLY A 64 -4.71 0.73 2.13
CA GLY A 64 -4.32 2.07 1.67
C GLY A 64 -3.32 2.03 0.51
N ASN A 65 -2.31 1.14 0.57
CA ASN A 65 -1.34 0.97 -0.52
C ASN A 65 -1.98 0.41 -1.80
N VAL A 66 -2.94 -0.51 -1.70
CA VAL A 66 -3.72 -1.00 -2.85
C VAL A 66 -4.49 0.15 -3.48
N VAL A 67 -5.27 0.89 -2.69
CA VAL A 67 -6.09 2.00 -3.18
C VAL A 67 -5.21 3.06 -3.85
N LYS A 68 -4.10 3.43 -3.22
CA LYS A 68 -3.13 4.38 -3.79
C LYS A 68 -2.53 3.89 -5.11
N ALA A 69 -2.19 2.62 -5.21
CA ALA A 69 -1.64 2.03 -6.43
C ALA A 69 -2.67 2.00 -7.58
N LEU A 70 -3.93 1.64 -7.28
CA LEU A 70 -5.01 1.62 -8.26
C LEU A 70 -5.31 3.03 -8.78
N ILE A 71 -5.48 4.01 -7.88
CA ILE A 71 -5.71 5.41 -8.25
C ILE A 71 -4.51 5.96 -9.05
N GLY A 72 -3.29 5.64 -8.63
CA GLY A 72 -2.07 6.05 -9.33
C GLY A 72 -1.98 5.48 -10.75
N VAL A 73 -2.45 4.26 -10.98
CA VAL A 73 -2.51 3.69 -12.34
C VAL A 73 -3.61 4.33 -13.17
N THR A 74 -4.81 4.52 -12.63
CA THR A 74 -5.91 5.17 -13.37
C THR A 74 -5.57 6.61 -13.75
N ALA A 75 -4.82 7.32 -12.90
CA ALA A 75 -4.36 8.69 -13.16
C ALA A 75 -3.22 8.76 -14.20
N ARG A 76 -2.37 7.72 -14.30
CA ARG A 76 -1.27 7.65 -15.27
C ARG A 76 -1.71 7.16 -16.65
N CYS A 77 -2.74 6.32 -16.72
CA CYS A 77 -3.25 5.82 -18.00
C CYS A 77 -4.00 6.92 -18.76
N ASN A 78 -3.59 7.17 -20.01
CA ASN A 78 -4.29 8.06 -20.93
C ASN A 78 -5.53 7.35 -21.56
N ASP A 79 -6.27 8.01 -22.44
CA ASP A 79 -7.47 7.46 -23.14
C ASP A 79 -7.22 6.11 -23.85
N THR A 80 -5.99 5.80 -24.25
CA THR A 80 -5.68 4.54 -24.94
C THR A 80 -5.70 3.29 -24.06
N SER A 81 -5.78 3.43 -22.73
CA SER A 81 -5.66 2.32 -21.77
C SER A 81 -6.96 2.05 -20.99
N ASP A 82 -8.12 2.20 -21.63
CA ASP A 82 -9.45 1.95 -21.04
C ASP A 82 -9.58 0.57 -20.38
N GLU A 83 -8.95 -0.46 -20.94
CA GLU A 83 -9.01 -1.80 -20.35
C GLU A 83 -8.35 -1.84 -18.95
N ILE A 84 -7.25 -1.11 -18.77
CA ILE A 84 -6.52 -1.03 -17.50
C ILE A 84 -7.32 -0.25 -16.48
N LYS A 85 -7.91 0.87 -16.90
CA LYS A 85 -8.81 1.67 -16.07
C LYS A 85 -10.01 0.85 -15.61
N ASN A 86 -10.67 0.14 -16.52
CA ASN A 86 -11.81 -0.72 -16.20
C ASN A 86 -11.46 -1.81 -15.18
N ILE A 87 -10.33 -2.51 -15.36
CA ILE A 87 -9.91 -3.54 -14.39
C ILE A 87 -9.56 -2.89 -13.04
N ALA A 88 -8.91 -1.73 -13.03
CA ALA A 88 -8.58 -1.02 -11.81
C ALA A 88 -9.83 -0.56 -11.05
N PHE A 89 -10.86 -0.07 -11.75
CA PHE A 89 -12.14 0.30 -11.15
C PHE A 89 -12.93 -0.92 -10.65
N GLU A 90 -12.92 -2.05 -11.37
CA GLU A 90 -13.50 -3.31 -10.89
C GLU A 90 -12.82 -3.76 -9.59
N CYS A 91 -11.48 -3.67 -9.55
CA CYS A 91 -10.71 -4.00 -8.35
C CYS A 91 -11.05 -3.05 -7.20
N LEU A 92 -11.15 -1.74 -7.46
CA LEU A 92 -11.52 -0.73 -6.46
C LEU A 92 -12.94 -0.98 -5.92
N GLY A 93 -13.89 -1.31 -6.78
CA GLY A 93 -15.26 -1.69 -6.38
C GLY A 93 -15.31 -2.98 -5.56
N THR A 94 -14.42 -3.93 -5.83
CA THR A 94 -14.29 -5.17 -5.03
C THR A 94 -13.70 -4.92 -3.66
N VAL A 95 -12.73 -4.00 -3.54
CA VAL A 95 -12.26 -3.51 -2.23
C VAL A 95 -13.40 -2.80 -1.50
N GLY A 96 -14.26 -2.10 -2.23
CA GLY A 96 -15.43 -1.41 -1.69
C GLY A 96 -15.08 -0.03 -1.15
N ALA A 97 -16.05 0.60 -0.48
CA ALA A 97 -15.86 1.90 0.15
C ALA A 97 -14.86 1.77 1.31
N VAL A 98 -13.60 2.13 1.04
CA VAL A 98 -12.58 2.28 2.08
C VAL A 98 -12.73 3.66 2.67
N ASP A 99 -13.21 3.71 3.90
CA ASP A 99 -13.27 4.95 4.67
C ASP A 99 -11.84 5.51 4.93
N PRO A 100 -11.53 6.73 4.49
CA PRO A 100 -10.19 7.29 4.62
C PRO A 100 -9.81 7.60 6.08
N ASP A 101 -10.77 7.82 6.97
CA ASP A 101 -10.53 8.08 8.41
C ASP A 101 -10.00 6.83 9.12
N ARG A 102 -10.44 5.66 8.67
CA ARG A 102 -9.96 4.35 9.16
C ARG A 102 -8.65 3.89 8.52
N CYS A 103 -8.18 4.52 7.45
CA CYS A 103 -6.85 4.22 6.92
C CYS A 103 -5.82 4.97 7.78
N GLU A 104 -4.94 4.24 8.46
CA GLU A 104 -3.66 4.81 8.93
C GLU A 104 -2.79 5.14 7.70
N ILE A 105 -3.17 6.18 6.98
CA ILE A 105 -2.25 6.93 6.15
C ILE A 105 -1.44 7.69 7.19
N MET A 106 -0.30 7.13 7.59
CA MET A 106 0.65 7.81 8.45
C MET A 106 1.07 9.09 7.71
N SER A 107 0.29 10.15 7.94
CA SER A 107 0.64 11.50 7.60
C SER A 107 1.93 11.74 8.34
N GLY A 108 3.02 11.89 7.59
CA GLY A 108 4.37 12.07 8.09
C GLY A 108 4.54 13.40 8.81
N LEU A 109 3.81 13.62 9.89
CA LEU A 109 4.22 14.54 10.92
C LEU A 109 4.90 13.67 11.98
N ALA A 110 6.18 13.39 11.72
CA ALA A 110 7.10 13.07 12.78
C ALA A 110 6.89 14.11 13.88
N SER A 111 6.34 13.66 15.00
CA SER A 111 6.34 14.38 16.24
C SER A 111 7.80 14.60 16.62
N THR A 112 8.35 15.74 16.20
CA THR A 112 9.55 16.30 16.83
C THR A 112 9.12 16.70 18.23
N THR A 113 9.14 15.74 19.14
CA THR A 113 9.21 16.01 20.58
C THR A 113 10.64 16.42 20.88
N PRO A 114 10.94 17.69 21.20
CA PRO A 114 12.20 18.01 21.84
C PRO A 114 12.13 17.49 23.28
N SER A 115 12.61 16.26 23.46
CA SER A 115 12.87 15.68 24.76
C SER A 115 14.02 16.42 25.43
N LEU A 116 13.67 17.21 26.46
CA LEU A 116 14.38 17.34 27.72
C LEU A 116 15.86 17.80 27.69
N GLY A 117 16.08 19.07 28.02
CA GLY A 117 17.34 19.60 28.54
C GLY A 117 17.08 20.43 29.79
N MET A 118 16.93 19.77 30.95
CA MET A 118 16.84 20.38 32.27
C MET A 118 18.16 20.12 33.02
N LEU A 119 19.06 21.11 33.05
CA LEU A 119 20.18 21.29 34.00
C LEU A 119 20.92 22.58 33.58
N GLY A 120 21.08 23.67 34.34
CA GLY A 120 20.78 24.08 35.69
C GLY A 120 21.16 25.58 35.81
N PRO A 121 21.00 26.22 36.99
CA PRO A 121 21.24 27.65 37.16
C PRO A 121 22.70 27.91 37.56
N PHE A 122 23.51 28.56 36.71
CA PHE A 122 24.79 29.15 37.13
C PHE A 122 25.03 30.52 36.48
N SER A 123 24.76 31.51 37.31
CA SER A 123 25.40 32.82 37.53
C SER A 123 26.54 33.33 36.63
N ARG A 124 26.59 34.68 36.62
CA ARG A 124 27.68 35.64 36.34
C ARG A 124 27.71 36.20 34.92
N LEU A 125 28.00 37.49 34.69
CA LEU A 125 28.11 38.71 35.50
C LEU A 125 28.31 39.82 34.47
N ALA A 126 27.75 41.00 34.74
CA ALA A 126 27.94 42.22 33.98
C ALA A 126 29.42 42.62 33.81
N ALA A 127 29.75 43.14 32.63
CA ALA A 127 30.64 44.29 32.40
C ALA A 127 30.48 44.73 30.94
#